data_AF-A0A353JZD5-F1
#
_entry.id   AF-A0A353JZD5-F1
#
_cell.length_a   1.000
_cell.length_b   1.000
_cell.length_c   1.000
_cell.angle_alpha   90.00
_cell.angle_beta   90.00
_cell.angle_gamma   90.00
#
_symmetry.space_group_name_H-M   'P 1'
#
loop_
_entity.id
_entity.type
_entity.pdbx_description
1 polymer ?
#
loop_
_entity_poly.entity_id
_entity_poly.type
_entity_poly.pdbx_seq_one_letter_code
_entity_poly.pdbx_strand_id
1 'polypeptide(L)'
;KIFNLKMVAILLLGSLIIYELFISFYIDYFPNGRPALDSYNIGCNMIKKYGNNMDEKEFTDFKQIYNEKVEEANKYLSSREDCKKANIRTYEDFKNTMDSSDKNSCEIHNEMMNEDIFWELQEMKRITDCYECRDEIVKKSYSNKDYKEKVEAIVNGEGLTDILPEIIQDDYNDAIGHVAILILVSIVFMLLPLFLRDNKNKVNYIQYTSKRGRNIFKDKVAAGLISAFIIATVQLSAFFILYSKNNVSMFFNSNINSFLNRHLYWYDMTFIQYIIMTVVGIYVLSFAVTLIAAFVSSKASNYMTAIGISVPILFAIGWLSDSLLINQLEVIYIPKMLALIGYIVLITISIVLIAMGWRKEKGTDIL
;
A
#
# COMPACT_ATOMS: atom_id res chain seq x y z
N LYS A 1 -21.27 20.88 -16.85
CA LYS A 1 -21.40 20.11 -15.60
C LYS A 1 -20.35 19.01 -15.63
N ILE A 2 -19.52 18.89 -14.58
CA ILE A 2 -18.49 17.86 -14.46
C ILE A 2 -19.16 16.50 -14.23
N PHE A 3 -20.00 16.40 -13.20
CA PHE A 3 -20.81 15.21 -12.95
C PHE A 3 -22.07 15.22 -13.84
N ASN A 4 -21.96 14.61 -15.02
CA ASN A 4 -23.12 14.23 -15.81
C ASN A 4 -23.37 12.72 -15.65
N LEU A 5 -24.62 12.28 -15.72
CA LEU A 5 -24.99 10.89 -15.44
C LEU A 5 -24.24 9.88 -16.32
N LYS A 6 -24.02 10.21 -17.60
CA LYS A 6 -23.30 9.34 -18.56
C LYS A 6 -21.84 9.15 -18.14
N MET A 7 -21.14 10.21 -17.76
CA MET A 7 -19.73 10.14 -17.33
C MET A 7 -19.61 9.46 -15.98
N VAL A 8 -20.54 9.71 -15.05
CA VAL A 8 -20.57 8.99 -13.77
C VAL A 8 -20.79 7.49 -13.98
N ALA A 9 -21.71 7.10 -14.87
CA ALA A 9 -21.92 5.69 -15.20
C ALA A 9 -20.68 5.04 -15.81
N ILE A 10 -20.01 5.71 -16.75
CA ILE A 10 -18.76 5.22 -17.34
C ILE A 10 -17.64 5.14 -16.29
N LEU A 11 -17.55 6.12 -15.40
CA LEU A 11 -16.59 6.13 -14.30
C LEU A 11 -16.81 4.94 -13.36
N LEU A 12 -18.06 4.65 -13.00
CA LEU A 12 -18.40 3.52 -12.14
C LEU A 12 -18.05 2.19 -12.82
N LEU A 13 -18.38 2.02 -14.10
CA LEU A 13 -18.01 0.83 -14.87
C LEU A 13 -16.49 0.66 -14.96
N GLY A 14 -15.76 1.73 -15.27
CA GLY A 14 -14.30 1.71 -15.31
C GLY A 14 -13.68 1.42 -13.94
N SER A 15 -14.26 1.97 -12.88
CA SER A 15 -13.83 1.70 -11.50
C SER A 15 -14.05 0.25 -11.12
N LEU A 16 -15.17 -0.34 -11.52
CA LEU A 16 -15.46 -1.76 -11.29
C LEU A 16 -14.48 -2.67 -12.05
N ILE A 17 -14.17 -2.36 -13.32
CA ILE A 17 -13.18 -3.12 -14.09
C ILE A 17 -11.80 -3.05 -13.42
N ILE A 18 -11.35 -1.86 -13.01
CA ILE A 18 -10.06 -1.72 -12.32
C ILE A 18 -10.07 -2.43 -10.97
N TYR A 19 -11.19 -2.37 -10.24
CA TYR A 19 -11.37 -3.11 -9.00
C TYR A 19 -11.17 -4.60 -9.21
N GLU A 20 -11.90 -5.21 -10.16
CA GLU A 20 -11.81 -6.65 -10.43
C GLU A 20 -10.44 -7.09 -10.92
N LEU A 21 -9.73 -6.24 -11.66
CA LEU A 21 -8.42 -6.60 -12.22
C LEU A 21 -7.26 -6.42 -11.24
N PHE A 22 -7.35 -5.45 -10.33
CA PHE A 22 -6.18 -5.00 -9.55
C PHE A 22 -6.41 -4.85 -8.05
N ILE A 23 -7.66 -4.81 -7.56
CA ILE A 23 -7.93 -4.52 -6.14
C ILE A 23 -8.63 -5.70 -5.45
N SER A 24 -9.57 -6.37 -6.12
CA SER A 24 -10.40 -7.43 -5.53
C SER A 24 -9.58 -8.55 -4.90
N PHE A 25 -8.43 -8.88 -5.48
CA PHE A 25 -7.53 -9.91 -4.96
C PHE A 25 -7.15 -9.69 -3.49
N TYR A 26 -6.75 -8.48 -3.13
CA TYR A 26 -6.32 -8.10 -1.78
C TYR A 26 -7.48 -7.99 -0.79
N ILE A 27 -8.73 -7.97 -1.27
CA ILE A 27 -9.92 -7.96 -0.41
C ILE A 27 -10.45 -9.38 -0.22
N ASP A 28 -10.59 -10.13 -1.31
CA ASP A 28 -11.34 -11.38 -1.33
C ASP A 28 -10.49 -12.60 -0.92
N TYR A 29 -9.17 -12.52 -1.08
CA TYR A 29 -8.24 -13.62 -0.80
C TYR A 29 -7.32 -13.37 0.39
N PHE A 30 -7.52 -12.29 1.15
CA PHE A 30 -6.71 -12.01 2.33
C PHE A 30 -7.18 -12.81 3.57
N PRO A 31 -6.27 -13.43 4.36
CA PRO A 31 -4.85 -13.66 4.07
C PRO A 31 -4.64 -14.74 3.00
N ASN A 32 -3.75 -14.47 2.04
CA ASN A 32 -3.63 -15.31 0.85
C ASN A 32 -2.65 -16.48 1.03
N GLY A 33 -3.21 -17.68 1.22
CA GLY A 33 -2.45 -18.93 1.26
C GLY A 33 -1.62 -19.13 2.54
N ARG A 34 -0.77 -20.15 2.55
CA ARG A 34 0.17 -20.43 3.65
C ARG A 34 1.61 -20.20 3.20
N PRO A 35 2.47 -19.61 4.05
CA PRO A 35 2.29 -19.38 5.50
C PRO A 35 1.62 -18.04 5.90
N ALA A 36 1.06 -17.27 4.94
CA ALA A 36 0.47 -15.96 5.23
C ALA A 36 -0.71 -16.03 6.22
N LEU A 37 -1.58 -17.04 6.06
CA LEU A 37 -2.68 -17.32 6.98
C LEU A 37 -2.18 -17.61 8.40
N ASP A 38 -1.14 -18.43 8.54
CA ASP A 38 -0.54 -18.78 9.83
C ASP A 38 0.07 -17.54 10.48
N SER A 39 0.77 -16.71 9.70
CA SER A 39 1.36 -15.43 10.16
C SER A 39 0.29 -14.48 10.70
N TYR A 40 -0.83 -14.36 9.98
CA TYR A 40 -1.97 -13.55 10.40
C TYR A 40 -2.61 -14.09 11.69
N ASN A 41 -2.91 -15.39 11.75
CA ASN A 41 -3.58 -16.01 12.89
C ASN A 41 -2.71 -15.96 14.16
N ILE A 42 -1.42 -16.28 14.03
CA ILE A 42 -0.46 -16.21 15.13
C ILE A 42 -0.31 -14.76 15.59
N GLY A 43 -0.14 -13.80 14.65
CA GLY A 43 -0.11 -12.38 14.99
C GLY A 43 -1.36 -11.90 15.74
N CYS A 44 -2.55 -12.34 15.32
CA CYS A 44 -3.80 -12.05 16.03
C CYS A 44 -3.80 -12.61 17.45
N ASN A 45 -3.31 -13.83 17.64
CA ASN A 45 -3.23 -14.48 18.95
C ASN A 45 -2.21 -13.79 19.86
N MET A 46 -1.07 -13.38 19.31
CA MET A 46 -0.06 -12.60 20.02
C MET A 46 -0.64 -11.26 20.48
N ILE A 47 -1.33 -10.52 19.61
CA ILE A 47 -1.95 -9.24 20.01
C ILE A 47 -3.00 -9.42 21.11
N LYS A 48 -3.81 -10.47 21.03
CA LYS A 48 -4.81 -10.76 22.07
C LYS A 48 -4.17 -11.10 23.43
N LYS A 49 -2.98 -11.70 23.43
CA LYS A 49 -2.33 -12.21 24.64
C LYS A 49 -1.35 -11.22 25.27
N TYR A 50 -0.55 -10.55 24.45
CA TYR A 50 0.56 -9.67 24.87
C TYR A 50 0.29 -8.18 24.59
N GLY A 51 -0.63 -7.88 23.68
CA GLY A 51 -0.85 -6.51 23.19
C GLY A 51 -0.06 -6.22 21.92
N ASN A 52 0.15 -4.94 21.59
CA ASN A 52 0.76 -4.55 20.32
C ASN A 52 2.28 -4.76 20.26
N ASN A 53 2.93 -5.01 21.39
CA ASN A 53 4.33 -5.35 21.51
C ASN A 53 4.51 -6.60 22.38
N MET A 54 5.69 -7.21 22.31
CA MET A 54 6.05 -8.40 23.07
C MET A 54 7.37 -8.18 23.79
N ASP A 55 7.35 -8.23 25.13
CA ASP A 55 8.55 -8.16 25.96
C ASP A 55 9.26 -9.52 26.08
N GLU A 56 10.42 -9.55 26.73
CA GLU A 56 11.24 -10.78 26.88
C GLU A 56 10.55 -11.88 27.72
N LYS A 57 9.68 -11.50 28.68
CA LYS A 57 8.92 -12.48 29.49
C LYS A 57 7.80 -13.09 28.66
N GLU A 58 7.08 -12.26 27.93
CA GLU A 58 6.03 -12.67 26.98
C GLU A 58 6.61 -13.51 25.85
N PHE A 59 7.81 -13.19 25.39
CA PHE A 59 8.53 -14.01 24.42
C PHE A 59 8.91 -15.39 24.99
N THR A 60 9.30 -15.45 26.27
CA THR A 60 9.56 -16.74 26.94
C THR A 60 8.28 -17.60 27.02
N ASP A 61 7.13 -16.99 27.32
CA ASP A 61 5.83 -17.66 27.29
C ASP A 61 5.45 -18.11 25.87
N PHE A 62 5.71 -17.29 24.84
CA PHE A 62 5.52 -17.68 23.43
C PHE A 62 6.35 -18.93 23.06
N LYS A 63 7.61 -18.99 23.50
CA LYS A 63 8.46 -20.18 23.31
C LYS A 63 7.94 -21.41 24.05
N GLN A 64 7.33 -21.23 25.22
CA GLN A 64 6.68 -22.33 25.92
C GLN A 64 5.50 -22.90 25.11
N ILE A 65 4.63 -22.03 24.58
CA ILE A 65 3.50 -22.45 23.73
C ILE A 65 4.00 -23.20 22.49
N TYR A 66 5.08 -22.70 21.87
CA TYR A 66 5.73 -23.39 20.75
C TYR A 66 6.15 -24.81 21.13
N ASN A 67 6.86 -24.98 22.26
CA ASN A 67 7.30 -26.29 22.72
C ASN A 67 6.12 -27.23 23.06
N GLU A 68 5.04 -26.71 23.63
CA GLU A 68 3.82 -27.50 23.87
C GLU A 68 3.21 -28.03 22.57
N LYS A 69 3.16 -27.21 21.51
CA LYS A 69 2.73 -27.63 20.17
C LYS A 69 3.71 -28.61 19.52
N VAL A 70 5.01 -28.47 19.73
CA VAL A 70 6.01 -29.45 19.26
C VAL A 70 5.73 -30.82 19.88
N GLU A 71 5.41 -30.87 21.18
CA GLU A 71 5.06 -32.13 21.85
C GLU A 71 3.76 -32.75 21.32
N GLU A 72 2.77 -31.92 20.95
CA GLU A 72 1.57 -32.37 20.26
C GLU A 72 1.89 -32.98 18.89
N ALA A 73 2.70 -32.30 18.08
CA ALA A 73 3.15 -32.80 16.78
C ALA A 73 3.97 -34.09 16.91
N ASN A 74 4.86 -34.19 17.91
CA ASN A 74 5.62 -35.41 18.22
C ASN A 74 4.70 -36.59 18.50
N LYS A 75 3.63 -36.38 19.30
CA LYS A 75 2.62 -37.41 19.57
C LYS A 75 1.86 -37.80 18.31
N TYR A 76 1.48 -36.84 17.48
CA TYR A 76 0.79 -37.09 16.22
C TYR A 76 1.66 -37.95 15.27
N LEU A 77 2.90 -37.53 14.99
CA LEU A 77 3.84 -38.26 14.14
C LEU A 77 4.13 -39.66 14.68
N SER A 78 4.37 -39.78 15.99
CA SER A 78 4.62 -41.06 16.66
C SER A 78 3.39 -41.97 16.70
N SER A 79 2.18 -41.47 16.47
CA SER A 79 0.97 -42.30 16.42
C SER A 79 0.80 -42.98 15.05
N ARG A 80 1.27 -42.35 13.98
CA ARG A 80 1.12 -42.79 12.59
C ARG A 80 2.09 -43.89 12.19
N GLU A 81 1.61 -44.89 11.48
CA GLU A 81 2.38 -46.11 11.18
C GLU A 81 3.38 -45.93 10.02
N ASP A 82 3.03 -45.12 9.03
CA ASP A 82 3.90 -44.74 7.91
C ASP A 82 5.09 -43.88 8.37
N CYS A 83 4.85 -42.91 9.25
CA CYS A 83 5.87 -42.07 9.87
C CYS A 83 6.85 -42.92 10.69
N LYS A 84 6.36 -43.88 11.49
CA LYS A 84 7.22 -44.83 12.22
C LYS A 84 8.10 -45.66 11.29
N LYS A 85 7.56 -46.17 10.17
CA LYS A 85 8.30 -46.96 9.19
C LYS A 85 9.39 -46.14 8.49
N ALA A 86 9.13 -44.86 8.26
CA ALA A 86 10.09 -43.91 7.71
C ALA A 86 11.04 -43.31 8.76
N ASN A 87 10.96 -43.75 10.03
CA ASN A 87 11.74 -43.23 11.15
C ASN A 87 11.55 -41.72 11.40
N ILE A 88 10.35 -41.19 11.11
CA ILE A 88 9.92 -39.83 11.39
C ILE A 88 9.06 -39.88 12.65
N ARG A 89 9.63 -39.57 13.82
CA ARG A 89 8.91 -39.69 15.11
C ARG A 89 8.74 -38.37 15.82
N THR A 90 9.58 -37.40 15.49
CA THR A 90 9.58 -36.06 16.09
C THR A 90 9.42 -34.99 15.02
N TYR A 91 9.02 -33.80 15.45
CA TYR A 91 8.95 -32.62 14.60
C TYR A 91 10.31 -32.28 13.97
N GLU A 92 11.41 -32.56 14.68
CA GLU A 92 12.75 -32.37 14.12
C GLU A 92 13.07 -33.38 13.02
N ASP A 93 12.68 -34.66 13.20
CA ASP A 93 12.79 -35.66 12.12
C ASP A 93 11.96 -35.22 10.90
N PHE A 94 10.76 -34.69 11.14
CA PHE A 94 9.88 -34.18 10.09
C PHE A 94 10.50 -32.99 9.35
N LYS A 95 11.14 -32.03 10.04
CA LYS A 95 11.83 -30.93 9.37
C LYS A 95 12.94 -31.42 8.44
N ASN A 96 13.67 -32.45 8.86
CA ASN A 96 14.74 -33.04 8.06
C ASN A 96 14.25 -33.76 6.78
N THR A 97 12.93 -34.01 6.64
CA THR A 97 12.39 -34.58 5.40
C THR A 97 12.27 -33.57 4.26
N MET A 98 12.24 -32.27 4.57
CA MET A 98 12.11 -31.20 3.57
C MET A 98 13.25 -31.21 2.54
N ASP A 99 14.48 -31.50 3.01
CA ASP A 99 15.69 -31.55 2.18
C ASP A 99 16.08 -32.99 1.77
N SER A 100 15.21 -33.97 2.07
CA SER A 100 15.50 -35.38 1.76
C SER A 100 15.34 -35.66 0.27
N SER A 101 16.28 -36.42 -0.31
CA SER A 101 16.14 -36.96 -1.66
C SER A 101 15.32 -38.27 -1.70
N ASP A 102 14.93 -38.79 -0.54
CA ASP A 102 14.12 -40.01 -0.45
C ASP A 102 12.65 -39.73 -0.76
N LYS A 103 12.14 -40.38 -1.81
CA LYS A 103 10.78 -40.17 -2.32
C LYS A 103 9.71 -40.44 -1.26
N ASN A 104 9.90 -41.46 -0.43
CA ASN A 104 8.93 -41.83 0.61
C ASN A 104 8.87 -40.74 1.71
N SER A 105 10.02 -40.20 2.10
CA SER A 105 10.11 -39.07 3.03
C SER A 105 9.41 -37.82 2.49
N CYS A 106 9.54 -37.52 1.19
CA CYS A 106 8.86 -36.39 0.55
C CYS A 106 7.33 -36.58 0.49
N GLU A 107 6.85 -37.80 0.23
CA GLU A 107 5.42 -38.10 0.22
C GLU A 107 4.80 -37.90 1.61
N ILE A 108 5.46 -38.43 2.66
CA ILE A 108 5.04 -38.21 4.04
C ILE A 108 5.10 -36.71 4.39
N HIS A 109 6.15 -35.99 3.95
CA HIS A 109 6.26 -34.55 4.20
C HIS A 109 5.03 -33.79 3.67
N ASN A 110 4.71 -33.99 2.39
CA ASN A 110 3.57 -33.35 1.75
C ASN A 110 2.25 -33.72 2.42
N GLU A 111 2.11 -34.96 2.88
CA GLU A 111 0.92 -35.38 3.60
C GLU A 111 0.79 -34.68 4.96
N MET A 112 1.88 -34.59 5.73
CA MET A 112 1.87 -33.88 7.02
C MET A 112 1.57 -32.39 6.83
N MET A 113 2.05 -31.76 5.76
CA MET A 113 1.74 -30.37 5.45
C MET A 113 0.26 -30.12 5.12
N ASN A 114 -0.60 -31.14 5.03
CA ASN A 114 -2.06 -30.94 5.01
C ASN A 114 -2.65 -30.67 6.39
N GLU A 115 -1.90 -30.95 7.47
CA GLU A 115 -2.33 -30.72 8.85
C GLU A 115 -1.87 -29.32 9.32
N ASP A 116 -2.79 -28.56 9.92
CA ASP A 116 -2.57 -27.16 10.30
C ASP A 116 -1.38 -26.96 11.24
N ILE A 117 -1.16 -27.92 12.15
CA ILE A 117 -0.14 -27.84 13.19
C ILE A 117 1.28 -27.66 12.64
N PHE A 118 1.61 -28.25 11.48
CA PHE A 118 2.96 -28.17 10.93
C PHE A 118 3.25 -26.81 10.29
N TRP A 119 2.24 -26.19 9.65
CA TRP A 119 2.34 -24.81 9.16
C TRP A 119 2.47 -23.82 10.31
N GLU A 120 1.65 -23.98 11.35
CA GLU A 120 1.73 -23.13 12.54
C GLU A 120 3.10 -23.24 13.21
N LEU A 121 3.63 -24.46 13.38
CA LEU A 121 4.95 -24.68 13.97
C LEU A 121 6.09 -24.06 13.14
N GLN A 122 6.03 -24.15 11.82
CA GLN A 122 7.01 -23.51 10.95
C GLN A 122 6.99 -21.98 11.13
N GLU A 123 5.80 -21.39 11.16
CA GLU A 123 5.64 -19.95 11.31
C GLU A 123 6.01 -19.46 12.72
N MET A 124 5.62 -20.18 13.77
CA MET A 124 6.05 -19.88 15.14
C MET A 124 7.57 -19.95 15.28
N LYS A 125 8.22 -20.90 14.61
CA LYS A 125 9.68 -20.98 14.58
C LYS A 125 10.29 -19.76 13.87
N ARG A 126 9.75 -19.37 12.71
CA ARG A 126 10.17 -18.15 11.99
C ARG A 126 10.04 -16.91 12.86
N ILE A 127 8.91 -16.72 13.54
CA ILE A 127 8.66 -15.61 14.48
C ILE A 127 9.68 -15.61 15.62
N THR A 128 9.98 -16.80 16.18
CA THR A 128 10.98 -16.97 17.24
C THR A 128 12.35 -16.51 16.77
N ASP A 129 12.77 -16.96 15.58
CA ASP A 129 14.07 -16.60 14.99
C ASP A 129 14.15 -15.11 14.65
N CYS A 130 13.05 -14.52 14.14
CA CYS A 130 12.96 -13.08 13.88
C CYS A 130 13.11 -12.26 15.17
N TYR A 131 12.49 -12.69 16.28
CA TYR A 131 12.59 -11.98 17.55
C TYR A 131 13.99 -12.09 18.17
N GLU A 132 14.59 -13.29 18.19
CA GLU A 132 15.92 -13.52 18.77
C GLU A 132 17.01 -12.80 17.98
N CYS A 133 16.92 -12.79 16.65
CA CYS A 133 17.91 -12.18 15.77
C CYS A 133 17.55 -10.74 15.36
N ARG A 134 16.52 -10.11 15.93
CA ARG A 134 15.97 -8.82 15.48
C ARG A 134 17.03 -7.74 15.26
N ASP A 135 17.94 -7.56 16.23
CA ASP A 135 18.96 -6.53 16.17
C ASP A 135 20.06 -6.86 15.16
N GLU A 136 20.42 -8.13 15.04
CA GLU A 136 21.41 -8.61 14.08
C GLU A 136 20.89 -8.48 12.64
N ILE A 137 19.62 -8.85 12.42
CA ILE A 137 18.94 -8.71 11.14
C ILE A 137 18.91 -7.23 10.72
N VAL A 138 18.52 -6.33 11.63
CA VAL A 138 18.49 -4.88 11.35
C VAL A 138 19.89 -4.36 11.02
N LYS A 139 20.91 -4.68 11.83
CA LYS A 139 22.30 -4.26 11.57
C LYS A 139 22.84 -4.77 10.23
N LYS A 140 22.52 -6.02 9.87
CA LYS A 140 23.01 -6.65 8.65
C LYS A 140 22.31 -6.08 7.42
N SER A 141 20.98 -5.99 7.46
CA SER A 141 20.15 -5.47 6.36
C SER A 141 20.39 -3.99 6.12
N TYR A 142 20.70 -3.24 7.19
CA TYR A 142 20.91 -1.81 7.17
C TYR A 142 22.30 -1.44 7.71
N SER A 143 23.35 -1.89 6.99
CA SER A 143 24.76 -1.58 7.30
C SER A 143 25.35 -0.33 6.62
N ASN A 144 24.64 0.28 5.67
CA ASN A 144 25.07 1.54 5.05
C ASN A 144 25.16 2.69 6.09
N LYS A 145 26.11 3.60 5.88
CA LYS A 145 26.34 4.79 6.72
C LYS A 145 25.16 5.75 6.74
N ASP A 146 24.37 5.81 5.66
CA ASP A 146 23.30 6.79 5.48
C ASP A 146 22.17 6.68 6.53
N TYR A 147 21.97 5.50 7.12
CA TYR A 147 20.93 5.24 8.13
C TYR A 147 21.50 4.64 9.43
N LYS A 148 22.83 4.68 9.59
CA LYS A 148 23.54 4.10 10.73
C LYS A 148 23.02 4.63 12.07
N GLU A 149 22.78 5.94 12.17
CA GLU A 149 22.28 6.56 13.41
C GLU A 149 20.90 6.02 13.85
N LYS A 150 19.97 5.83 12.89
CA LYS A 150 18.63 5.27 13.20
C LYS A 150 18.73 3.79 13.58
N VAL A 151 19.58 3.03 12.88
CA VAL A 151 19.83 1.62 13.20
C VAL A 151 20.45 1.46 14.59
N GLU A 152 21.46 2.25 14.93
CA GLU A 152 22.07 2.24 16.25
C GLU A 152 21.08 2.69 17.34
N ALA A 153 20.21 3.67 17.06
CA ALA A 153 19.17 4.09 18.00
C ALA A 153 18.16 2.97 18.30
N ILE A 154 17.75 2.19 17.30
CA ILE A 154 16.84 1.04 17.48
C ILE A 154 17.51 -0.03 18.33
N VAL A 155 18.70 -0.45 17.94
CA VAL A 155 19.47 -1.52 18.60
C VAL A 155 19.81 -1.17 20.05
N ASN A 156 20.21 0.07 20.31
CA ASN A 156 20.62 0.49 21.65
C ASN A 156 19.43 0.84 22.56
N GLY A 157 18.22 0.91 22.00
CA GLY A 157 16.97 1.11 22.74
C GLY A 157 16.39 -0.22 23.22
N GLU A 158 15.07 -0.38 23.11
CA GLU A 158 14.36 -1.63 23.44
C GLU A 158 14.40 -2.66 22.28
N GLY A 159 14.99 -2.30 21.13
CA GLY A 159 14.94 -3.08 19.91
C GLY A 159 13.55 -3.03 19.25
N LEU A 160 13.34 -3.89 18.25
CA LEU A 160 12.03 -4.03 17.60
C LEU A 160 11.16 -5.03 18.37
N THR A 161 10.14 -4.56 19.06
CA THR A 161 9.25 -5.44 19.88
C THR A 161 7.81 -5.47 19.38
N ASP A 162 7.42 -4.57 18.48
CA ASP A 162 6.06 -4.47 17.97
C ASP A 162 5.67 -5.68 17.12
N ILE A 163 4.39 -6.07 17.24
CA ILE A 163 3.78 -7.18 16.52
C ILE A 163 2.98 -6.62 15.34
N LEU A 164 3.60 -6.60 14.18
CA LEU A 164 2.93 -6.35 12.90
C LEU A 164 3.50 -7.32 11.84
N PRO A 165 2.78 -8.41 11.52
CA PRO A 165 3.16 -9.31 10.43
C PRO A 165 3.26 -8.58 9.08
N GLU A 166 4.35 -8.82 8.34
CA GLU A 166 4.61 -8.20 7.02
C GLU A 166 3.43 -8.31 6.06
N ILE A 167 2.73 -9.45 6.06
CA ILE A 167 1.59 -9.74 5.18
C ILE A 167 0.46 -8.71 5.30
N ILE A 168 0.30 -8.07 6.46
CA ILE A 168 -0.75 -7.07 6.70
C ILE A 168 -0.39 -5.76 6.00
N GLN A 169 0.86 -5.37 6.11
CA GLN A 169 1.34 -4.12 5.54
C GLN A 169 1.56 -4.24 4.02
N ASP A 170 2.05 -5.38 3.55
CA ASP A 170 2.22 -5.64 2.13
C ASP A 170 0.87 -5.68 1.40
N ASP A 171 -0.11 -6.41 1.95
CA ASP A 171 -1.48 -6.44 1.41
C ASP A 171 -2.11 -5.03 1.34
N TYR A 172 -1.94 -4.25 2.41
CA TYR A 172 -2.39 -2.87 2.44
C TYR A 172 -1.72 -2.00 1.38
N ASN A 173 -0.38 -2.06 1.27
CA ASN A 173 0.41 -1.25 0.35
C ASN A 173 0.06 -1.55 -1.11
N ASP A 174 -0.06 -2.82 -1.46
CA ASP A 174 -0.43 -3.22 -2.81
C ASP A 174 -1.85 -2.75 -3.16
N ALA A 175 -2.81 -2.98 -2.25
CA ALA A 175 -4.19 -2.56 -2.44
C ALA A 175 -4.33 -1.03 -2.55
N ILE A 176 -3.73 -0.26 -1.63
CA ILE A 176 -3.84 1.20 -1.62
C ILE A 176 -3.13 1.84 -2.83
N GLY A 177 -2.03 1.25 -3.30
CA GLY A 177 -1.34 1.69 -4.51
C GLY A 177 -2.23 1.59 -5.75
N HIS A 178 -2.95 0.48 -5.92
CA HIS A 178 -3.92 0.32 -7.01
C HIS A 178 -5.11 1.27 -6.87
N VAL A 179 -5.61 1.50 -5.66
CA VAL A 179 -6.67 2.47 -5.38
C VAL A 179 -6.22 3.89 -5.72
N ALA A 180 -4.98 4.26 -5.41
CA ALA A 180 -4.42 5.56 -5.78
C ALA A 180 -4.45 5.75 -7.31
N ILE A 181 -3.97 4.76 -8.07
CA ILE A 181 -4.00 4.79 -9.55
C ILE A 181 -5.43 4.95 -10.06
N LEU A 182 -6.38 4.18 -9.51
CA LEU A 182 -7.80 4.28 -9.85
C LEU A 182 -8.31 5.72 -9.66
N ILE A 183 -8.00 6.36 -8.52
CA ILE A 183 -8.40 7.74 -8.23
C ILE A 183 -7.79 8.72 -9.24
N LEU A 184 -6.51 8.59 -9.55
CA LEU A 184 -5.84 9.50 -10.49
C LEU A 184 -6.42 9.38 -11.90
N VAL A 185 -6.65 8.15 -12.39
CA VAL A 185 -7.31 7.89 -13.68
C VAL A 185 -8.72 8.47 -13.70
N SER A 186 -9.47 8.27 -12.62
CA SER A 186 -10.85 8.77 -12.44
C SER A 186 -10.92 10.29 -12.52
N ILE A 187 -9.99 10.98 -11.86
CA ILE A 187 -9.87 12.44 -11.89
C ILE A 187 -9.57 12.93 -13.30
N VAL A 188 -8.55 12.36 -13.95
CA VAL A 188 -8.19 12.76 -15.32
C VAL A 188 -9.37 12.56 -16.26
N PHE A 189 -10.02 11.39 -16.22
CA PHE A 189 -11.18 11.09 -17.06
C PHE A 189 -12.31 12.12 -16.87
N MET A 190 -12.65 12.46 -15.63
CA MET A 190 -13.74 13.39 -15.32
C MET A 190 -13.42 14.85 -15.67
N LEU A 191 -12.15 15.24 -15.58
CA LEU A 191 -11.72 16.63 -15.76
C LEU A 191 -11.21 16.95 -17.17
N LEU A 192 -10.81 15.94 -17.95
CA LEU A 192 -10.35 16.13 -19.33
C LEU A 192 -11.33 16.96 -20.18
N PRO A 193 -12.66 16.74 -20.13
CA PRO A 193 -13.63 17.51 -20.94
C PRO A 193 -13.81 18.98 -20.53
N LEU A 194 -13.31 19.39 -19.35
CA LEU A 194 -13.67 20.65 -18.67
C LEU A 194 -13.31 21.90 -19.49
N PHE A 195 -12.09 21.96 -20.04
CA PHE A 195 -11.65 23.06 -20.91
C PHE A 195 -11.74 22.70 -22.39
N LEU A 196 -11.52 21.42 -22.73
CA LEU A 196 -11.64 20.89 -24.09
C LEU A 196 -12.99 21.20 -24.76
N ARG A 197 -14.10 21.10 -24.03
CA ARG A 197 -15.43 21.36 -24.60
C ARG A 197 -15.58 22.80 -25.07
N ASP A 198 -15.00 23.75 -24.34
CA ASP A 198 -15.09 25.18 -24.66
C ASP A 198 -14.16 25.53 -25.84
N ASN A 199 -12.96 24.95 -25.87
CA ASN A 199 -12.02 25.09 -26.98
C ASN A 199 -12.57 24.48 -28.27
N LYS A 200 -13.21 23.30 -28.19
CA LYS A 200 -13.82 22.62 -29.33
C LYS A 200 -14.99 23.41 -29.90
N ASN A 201 -15.83 23.97 -29.02
CA ASN A 201 -17.02 24.72 -29.41
C ASN A 201 -16.75 26.22 -29.64
N LYS A 202 -15.48 26.66 -29.58
CA LYS A 202 -15.07 28.06 -29.76
C LYS A 202 -15.76 29.04 -28.79
N VAL A 203 -16.22 28.54 -27.65
CA VAL A 203 -16.87 29.34 -26.58
C VAL A 203 -15.85 30.21 -25.86
N ASN A 204 -14.59 29.79 -25.86
CA ASN A 204 -13.46 30.55 -25.30
C ASN A 204 -13.35 31.97 -25.87
N TYR A 205 -13.61 32.20 -27.17
CA TYR A 205 -13.59 33.54 -27.75
C TYR A 205 -14.59 34.50 -27.10
N ILE A 206 -15.79 34.01 -26.75
CA ILE A 206 -16.81 34.81 -26.06
C ILE A 206 -16.41 35.04 -24.59
N GLN A 207 -15.71 34.09 -23.97
CA GLN A 207 -15.22 34.25 -22.60
C GLN A 207 -14.15 35.35 -22.52
N TYR A 208 -13.36 35.57 -23.57
CA TYR A 208 -12.32 36.59 -23.58
C TYR A 208 -12.86 38.02 -23.62
N THR A 209 -14.05 38.25 -24.20
CA THR A 209 -14.62 39.60 -24.37
C THR A 209 -15.16 40.23 -23.08
N SER A 210 -15.18 39.51 -21.95
CA SER A 210 -15.67 40.03 -20.68
C SER A 210 -14.75 39.73 -19.49
N LYS A 211 -14.73 40.65 -18.52
CA LYS A 211 -14.00 40.48 -17.25
C LYS A 211 -14.48 39.25 -16.47
N ARG A 212 -15.78 38.93 -16.52
CA ARG A 212 -16.35 37.73 -15.89
C ARG A 212 -15.91 36.46 -16.63
N GLY A 213 -15.94 36.47 -17.96
CA GLY A 213 -15.51 35.34 -18.79
C GLY A 213 -14.04 34.95 -18.57
N ARG A 214 -13.14 35.91 -18.40
CA ARG A 214 -11.71 35.65 -18.07
C ARG A 214 -11.50 35.02 -16.68
N ASN A 215 -12.42 35.24 -15.75
CA ASN A 215 -12.35 34.60 -14.43
C ASN A 215 -12.95 33.18 -14.43
N ILE A 216 -13.66 32.75 -15.49
CA ILE A 216 -14.20 31.39 -15.61
C ILE A 216 -13.09 30.33 -15.53
N PHE A 217 -11.88 30.65 -16.00
CA PHE A 217 -10.74 29.74 -15.86
C PHE A 217 -10.50 29.34 -14.40
N LYS A 218 -10.53 30.29 -13.47
CA LYS A 218 -10.36 30.01 -12.04
C LYS A 218 -11.53 29.26 -11.45
N ASP A 219 -12.75 29.65 -11.79
CA ASP A 219 -13.97 28.99 -11.32
C ASP A 219 -13.97 27.52 -11.75
N LYS A 220 -13.46 27.22 -12.95
CA LYS A 220 -13.26 25.86 -13.47
C LYS A 220 -12.19 25.08 -12.72
N VAL A 221 -11.04 25.70 -12.42
CA VAL A 221 -9.99 25.06 -11.62
C VAL A 221 -10.51 24.73 -10.22
N ALA A 222 -11.20 25.67 -9.57
CA ALA A 222 -11.80 25.45 -8.25
C ALA A 222 -12.86 24.33 -8.28
N ALA A 223 -13.73 24.33 -9.28
CA ALA A 223 -14.69 23.25 -9.48
C ALA A 223 -14.00 21.90 -9.73
N GLY A 224 -12.89 21.89 -10.46
CA GLY A 224 -12.06 20.70 -10.68
C GLY A 224 -11.49 20.13 -9.39
N LEU A 225 -10.93 20.99 -8.52
CA LEU A 225 -10.39 20.58 -7.21
C LEU A 225 -11.49 20.01 -6.29
N ILE A 226 -12.66 20.65 -6.26
CA ILE A 226 -13.81 20.13 -5.50
C ILE A 226 -14.26 18.77 -6.05
N SER A 227 -14.33 18.62 -7.38
CA SER A 227 -14.65 17.34 -8.01
C SER A 227 -13.64 16.25 -7.68
N ALA A 228 -12.35 16.57 -7.69
CA ALA A 228 -11.29 15.63 -7.36
C ALA A 228 -11.34 15.18 -5.90
N PHE A 229 -11.61 16.11 -4.97
CA PHE A 229 -11.86 15.78 -3.58
C PHE A 229 -13.02 14.80 -3.44
N ILE A 230 -14.18 15.08 -4.06
CA ILE A 230 -15.35 14.18 -4.02
C ILE A 230 -15.02 12.80 -4.58
N ILE A 231 -14.35 12.72 -5.74
CA ILE A 231 -13.99 11.44 -6.37
C ILE A 231 -13.07 10.64 -5.44
N ALA A 232 -12.00 11.26 -4.93
CA ALA A 232 -11.06 10.62 -4.02
C ALA A 232 -11.75 10.15 -2.73
N THR A 233 -12.58 11.00 -2.10
CA THR A 233 -13.31 10.62 -0.88
C THR A 233 -14.24 9.45 -1.10
N VAL A 234 -15.02 9.43 -2.20
CA VAL A 234 -15.97 8.35 -2.49
C VAL A 234 -15.24 7.03 -2.75
N GLN A 235 -14.18 7.04 -3.56
CA GLN A 235 -13.43 5.83 -3.89
C GLN A 235 -12.63 5.31 -2.70
N LEU A 236 -11.99 6.18 -1.91
CA LEU A 236 -11.33 5.78 -0.65
C LEU A 236 -12.34 5.21 0.35
N SER A 237 -13.52 5.84 0.48
CA SER A 237 -14.56 5.34 1.38
C SER A 237 -15.04 3.95 0.97
N ALA A 238 -15.30 3.75 -0.34
CA ALA A 238 -15.67 2.44 -0.86
C ALA A 238 -14.57 1.40 -0.61
N PHE A 239 -13.30 1.75 -0.84
CA PHE A 239 -12.17 0.89 -0.55
C PHE A 239 -12.10 0.52 0.94
N PHE A 240 -12.11 1.48 1.86
CA PHE A 240 -12.00 1.18 3.29
C PHE A 240 -13.20 0.40 3.84
N ILE A 241 -14.40 0.60 3.29
CA ILE A 241 -15.56 -0.25 3.61
C ILE A 241 -15.28 -1.70 3.22
N LEU A 242 -14.73 -1.94 2.03
CA LEU A 242 -14.39 -3.29 1.58
C LEU A 242 -13.22 -3.87 2.38
N TYR A 243 -12.15 -3.10 2.56
CA TYR A 243 -10.94 -3.48 3.30
C TYR A 243 -11.21 -3.77 4.78
N SER A 244 -12.24 -3.17 5.38
CA SER A 244 -12.63 -3.50 6.75
C SER A 244 -12.98 -4.97 6.96
N LYS A 245 -13.34 -5.70 5.90
CA LYS A 245 -13.61 -7.15 5.93
C LYS A 245 -12.35 -7.99 6.20
N ASN A 246 -11.16 -7.45 5.94
CA ASN A 246 -9.88 -8.12 6.20
C ASN A 246 -9.56 -8.22 7.71
N ASN A 247 -10.34 -7.56 8.58
CA ASN A 247 -10.24 -7.63 10.04
C ASN A 247 -8.86 -7.26 10.63
N VAL A 248 -8.09 -6.42 9.94
CA VAL A 248 -6.74 -5.97 10.36
C VAL A 248 -6.74 -4.88 11.43
N SER A 249 -7.90 -4.49 11.96
CA SER A 249 -8.05 -3.35 12.88
C SER A 249 -7.31 -3.54 14.21
N MET A 250 -7.09 -4.78 14.66
CA MET A 250 -6.33 -5.05 15.89
C MET A 250 -4.85 -4.64 15.80
N PHE A 251 -4.32 -4.54 14.58
CA PHE A 251 -2.93 -4.15 14.31
C PHE A 251 -2.76 -2.64 14.17
N PHE A 252 -3.83 -1.85 14.22
CA PHE A 252 -3.78 -0.39 13.99
C PHE A 252 -2.83 0.35 14.94
N ASN A 253 -2.67 -0.13 16.16
CA ASN A 253 -1.79 0.47 17.16
C ASN A 253 -0.37 -0.13 17.16
N SER A 254 -0.11 -1.18 16.39
CA SER A 254 1.23 -1.74 16.24
C SER A 254 2.10 -0.81 15.40
N ASN A 255 3.37 -0.66 15.78
CA ASN A 255 4.34 0.11 15.02
C ASN A 255 4.69 -0.58 13.69
N ILE A 256 4.83 0.19 12.62
CA ILE A 256 5.31 -0.31 11.33
C ILE A 256 6.77 -0.77 11.40
N ASN A 257 7.55 -0.23 12.33
CA ASN A 257 8.87 -0.75 12.69
C ASN A 257 8.70 -1.95 13.64
N SER A 258 8.29 -3.08 13.09
CA SER A 258 8.05 -4.36 13.78
C SER A 258 9.15 -5.37 13.44
N PHE A 259 9.47 -6.28 14.36
CA PHE A 259 10.42 -7.37 14.10
C PHE A 259 9.87 -8.41 13.11
N LEU A 260 8.56 -8.39 12.86
CA LEU A 260 7.86 -9.24 11.88
C LEU A 260 7.66 -8.55 10.53
N ASN A 261 8.19 -7.34 10.36
CA ASN A 261 8.09 -6.59 9.11
C ASN A 261 9.38 -6.68 8.30
N ARG A 262 9.26 -6.71 6.97
CA ARG A 262 10.40 -6.75 6.04
C ARG A 262 11.14 -5.42 5.98
N HIS A 263 10.40 -4.32 6.13
CA HIS A 263 10.89 -2.97 5.92
C HIS A 263 11.03 -2.21 7.23
N LEU A 264 12.05 -1.37 7.28
CA LEU A 264 12.26 -0.41 8.35
C LEU A 264 11.99 1.00 7.82
N TYR A 265 11.42 1.85 8.67
CA TYR A 265 10.93 3.19 8.35
C TYR A 265 11.65 4.26 9.18
N TRP A 266 11.79 5.46 8.62
CA TRP A 266 12.45 6.58 9.30
C TRP A 266 11.72 7.03 10.57
N TYR A 267 10.40 6.94 10.57
CA TYR A 267 9.54 7.41 11.64
C TYR A 267 8.86 6.23 12.33
N ASP A 268 8.78 6.32 13.65
CA ASP A 268 8.07 5.34 14.48
C ASP A 268 6.59 5.69 14.45
N MET A 269 5.83 4.94 13.65
CA MET A 269 4.44 5.23 13.35
C MET A 269 3.60 4.00 13.60
N THR A 270 2.44 4.20 14.21
CA THR A 270 1.46 3.12 14.27
C THR A 270 0.92 2.84 12.86
N PHE A 271 0.45 1.63 12.62
CA PHE A 271 -0.09 1.25 11.32
C PHE A 271 -1.25 2.18 10.88
N ILE A 272 -2.10 2.64 11.81
CA ILE A 272 -3.14 3.63 11.48
C ILE A 272 -2.57 5.00 11.10
N GLN A 273 -1.48 5.45 11.72
CA GLN A 273 -0.83 6.71 11.34
C GLN A 273 -0.24 6.61 9.93
N TYR A 274 0.35 5.46 9.59
CA TYR A 274 0.82 5.16 8.25
C TYR A 274 -0.32 5.20 7.22
N ILE A 275 -1.45 4.53 7.50
CA ILE A 275 -2.67 4.59 6.66
C ILE A 275 -3.17 6.04 6.47
N ILE A 276 -3.17 6.85 7.53
CA ILE A 276 -3.58 8.25 7.42
C ILE A 276 -2.63 9.02 6.51
N MET A 277 -1.32 8.77 6.61
CA MET A 277 -0.33 9.48 5.81
C MET A 277 -0.45 9.17 4.32
N THR A 278 -0.62 7.90 3.95
CA THR A 278 -0.85 7.50 2.55
C THR A 278 -2.15 8.12 2.02
N VAL A 279 -3.22 8.16 2.80
CA VAL A 279 -4.49 8.83 2.44
C VAL A 279 -4.28 10.33 2.20
N VAL A 280 -3.56 11.02 3.08
CA VAL A 280 -3.19 12.43 2.89
C VAL A 280 -2.38 12.60 1.61
N GLY A 281 -1.41 11.71 1.38
CA GLY A 281 -0.61 11.65 0.16
C GLY A 281 -1.45 11.53 -1.11
N ILE A 282 -2.47 10.66 -1.10
CA ILE A 282 -3.41 10.49 -2.22
C ILE A 282 -4.20 11.77 -2.48
N TYR A 283 -4.66 12.49 -1.45
CA TYR A 283 -5.33 13.77 -1.65
C TYR A 283 -4.41 14.83 -2.28
N VAL A 284 -3.16 14.91 -1.83
CA VAL A 284 -2.16 15.82 -2.40
C VAL A 284 -1.90 15.50 -3.88
N LEU A 285 -1.69 14.22 -4.20
CA LEU A 285 -1.55 13.74 -5.58
C LEU A 285 -2.81 14.06 -6.42
N SER A 286 -4.00 13.82 -5.87
CA SER A 286 -5.27 14.10 -6.52
C SER A 286 -5.39 15.56 -6.92
N PHE A 287 -4.98 16.48 -6.05
CA PHE A 287 -4.98 17.91 -6.37
C PHE A 287 -3.92 18.28 -7.40
N ALA A 288 -2.69 17.76 -7.28
CA ALA A 288 -1.65 18.03 -8.26
C ALA A 288 -2.06 17.55 -9.66
N VAL A 289 -2.55 16.30 -9.77
CA VAL A 289 -3.06 15.73 -11.03
C VAL A 289 -4.23 16.53 -11.59
N THR A 290 -5.11 17.03 -10.73
CA THR A 290 -6.22 17.91 -11.14
C THR A 290 -5.72 19.16 -11.84
N LEU A 291 -4.72 19.84 -11.27
CA LEU A 291 -4.15 21.05 -11.85
C LEU A 291 -3.40 20.75 -13.16
N ILE A 292 -2.66 19.64 -13.22
CA ILE A 292 -1.99 19.19 -14.45
C ILE A 292 -3.02 18.87 -15.54
N ALA A 293 -4.06 18.10 -15.22
CA ALA A 293 -5.13 17.74 -16.15
C ALA A 293 -5.91 18.98 -16.64
N ALA A 294 -6.20 19.92 -15.75
CA ALA A 294 -6.78 21.21 -16.11
C ALA A 294 -5.91 21.98 -17.10
N PHE A 295 -4.59 22.03 -16.86
CA PHE A 295 -3.64 22.67 -17.77
C PHE A 295 -3.61 21.97 -19.13
N VAL A 296 -3.46 20.64 -19.17
CA VAL A 296 -3.47 19.84 -20.42
C VAL A 296 -4.77 20.06 -21.20
N SER A 297 -5.92 19.97 -20.52
CA SER A 297 -7.25 20.21 -21.11
C SER A 297 -7.37 21.61 -21.72
N SER A 298 -6.73 22.62 -21.12
CA SER A 298 -6.76 24.00 -21.63
C SER A 298 -5.93 24.21 -22.91
N LYS A 299 -4.89 23.37 -23.13
CA LYS A 299 -3.97 23.50 -24.27
C LYS A 299 -4.29 22.56 -25.42
N ALA A 300 -4.88 21.41 -25.12
CA ALA A 300 -5.20 20.42 -26.13
C ALA A 300 -6.26 20.94 -27.11
N SER A 301 -6.06 20.64 -28.40
CA SER A 301 -6.95 21.06 -29.49
C SER A 301 -8.16 20.14 -29.64
N ASN A 302 -8.02 18.87 -29.22
CA ASN A 302 -9.06 17.85 -29.30
C ASN A 302 -8.83 16.76 -28.22
N TYR A 303 -9.80 15.84 -28.09
CA TYR A 303 -9.76 14.75 -27.12
C TYR A 303 -8.60 13.78 -27.33
N MET A 304 -8.26 13.45 -28.59
CA MET A 304 -7.17 12.51 -28.89
C MET A 304 -5.82 13.04 -28.40
N THR A 305 -5.54 14.32 -28.65
CA THR A 305 -4.32 14.99 -28.16
C THR A 305 -4.29 15.06 -26.63
N ALA A 306 -5.42 15.38 -26.00
CA ALA A 306 -5.48 15.46 -24.54
C ALA A 306 -5.25 14.09 -23.88
N ILE A 307 -5.85 13.03 -24.41
CA ILE A 307 -5.64 11.65 -23.93
C ILE A 307 -4.19 11.24 -24.17
N GLY A 308 -3.66 11.48 -25.38
CA GLY A 308 -2.29 11.13 -25.74
C GLY A 308 -1.23 11.80 -24.86
N ILE A 309 -1.49 13.01 -24.34
CA ILE A 309 -0.61 13.69 -23.38
C ILE A 309 -0.84 13.18 -21.94
N SER A 310 -2.10 12.92 -21.57
CA SER A 310 -2.44 12.54 -20.19
C SER A 310 -1.98 11.14 -19.82
N VAL A 311 -1.94 10.20 -20.77
CA VAL A 311 -1.51 8.81 -20.52
C VAL A 311 -0.05 8.72 -20.06
N PRO A 312 0.95 9.30 -20.76
CA PRO A 312 2.33 9.32 -20.28
C PRO A 312 2.50 10.01 -18.91
N ILE A 313 1.74 11.08 -18.66
CA ILE A 313 1.76 11.79 -17.38
C ILE A 313 1.23 10.89 -16.26
N LEU A 314 0.10 10.22 -16.49
CA LEU A 314 -0.46 9.26 -15.53
C LEU A 314 0.49 8.10 -15.26
N PHE A 315 1.18 7.60 -16.28
CA PHE A 315 2.20 6.56 -16.12
C PHE A 315 3.36 7.06 -15.24
N ALA A 316 3.91 8.25 -15.52
CA ALA A 316 5.00 8.83 -14.75
C ALA A 316 4.60 9.09 -13.28
N ILE A 317 3.38 9.60 -13.04
CA ILE A 317 2.88 9.85 -11.69
C ILE A 317 2.55 8.52 -10.99
N GLY A 318 2.01 7.53 -11.69
CA GLY A 318 1.77 6.19 -11.16
C GLY A 318 3.07 5.52 -10.71
N TRP A 319 4.10 5.56 -11.56
CA TRP A 319 5.43 5.08 -11.22
C TRP A 319 6.04 5.83 -10.02
N LEU A 320 5.91 7.16 -9.96
CA LEU A 320 6.37 7.94 -8.82
C LEU A 320 5.59 7.64 -7.53
N SER A 321 4.29 7.33 -7.65
CA SER A 321 3.43 6.95 -6.53
C SER A 321 3.87 5.61 -5.94
N ASP A 322 4.12 4.62 -6.80
CA ASP A 322 4.59 3.30 -6.40
C ASP A 322 6.02 3.35 -5.82
N SER A 323 6.96 3.97 -6.54
CA SER A 323 8.39 3.96 -6.17
C SER A 323 8.76 4.85 -4.99
N LEU A 324 7.92 5.83 -4.61
CA LEU A 324 8.31 6.84 -3.63
C LEU A 324 7.16 7.36 -2.76
N LEU A 325 6.05 7.80 -3.37
CA LEU A 325 5.09 8.65 -2.65
C LEU A 325 4.04 7.87 -1.86
N ILE A 326 3.71 6.64 -2.22
CA ILE A 326 2.67 5.83 -1.57
C ILE A 326 3.26 4.50 -1.06
N ASN A 327 3.64 3.59 -1.95
CA ASN A 327 3.97 2.21 -1.54
C ASN A 327 5.31 2.10 -0.80
N GLN A 328 6.25 3.01 -1.08
CA GLN A 328 7.56 3.08 -0.43
C GLN A 328 7.69 4.30 0.50
N LEU A 329 6.58 4.82 1.01
CA LEU A 329 6.55 6.03 1.82
C LEU A 329 7.37 5.86 3.10
N GLU A 330 8.39 6.70 3.29
CA GLU A 330 9.25 6.76 4.48
C GLU A 330 10.10 5.52 4.79
N VAL A 331 10.27 4.62 3.82
CA VAL A 331 11.16 3.46 3.98
C VAL A 331 12.61 3.93 4.12
N ILE A 332 13.37 3.30 5.02
CA ILE A 332 14.67 3.81 5.48
C ILE A 332 15.75 3.87 4.39
N TYR A 333 15.66 3.02 3.36
CA TYR A 333 16.62 3.04 2.25
C TYR A 333 16.36 4.20 1.27
N ILE A 334 15.21 4.86 1.38
CA ILE A 334 14.91 6.10 0.67
C ILE A 334 15.38 7.26 1.54
N PRO A 335 16.05 8.29 1.00
CA PRO A 335 16.46 9.44 1.78
C PRO A 335 15.27 10.09 2.49
N LYS A 336 15.41 10.35 3.80
CA LYS A 336 14.35 10.81 4.72
C LYS A 336 13.45 11.94 4.21
N MET A 337 14.00 12.86 3.42
CA MET A 337 13.24 14.02 2.92
C MET A 337 12.77 13.87 1.47
N LEU A 338 13.11 12.77 0.79
CA LEU A 338 12.89 12.64 -0.65
C LEU A 338 11.40 12.58 -1.01
N ALA A 339 10.59 11.83 -0.25
CA ALA A 339 9.14 11.79 -0.48
C ALA A 339 8.51 13.17 -0.30
N LEU A 340 8.85 13.88 0.78
CA LEU A 340 8.39 15.25 1.03
C LEU A 340 8.80 16.22 -0.09
N ILE A 341 10.06 16.16 -0.53
CA ILE A 341 10.55 16.96 -1.67
C ILE A 341 9.76 16.61 -2.93
N GLY A 342 9.49 15.32 -3.18
CA GLY A 342 8.68 14.86 -4.30
C GLY A 342 7.29 15.50 -4.31
N TYR A 343 6.59 15.51 -3.17
CA TYR A 343 5.31 16.19 -3.03
C TYR A 343 5.41 17.70 -3.27
N ILE A 344 6.40 18.38 -2.68
CA ILE A 344 6.60 19.83 -2.83
C ILE A 344 6.87 20.19 -4.30
N VAL A 345 7.73 19.43 -4.98
CA VAL A 345 8.05 19.63 -6.39
C VAL A 345 6.80 19.45 -7.24
N LEU A 346 6.02 18.39 -7.02
CA LEU A 346 4.80 18.13 -7.76
C LEU A 346 3.75 19.24 -7.57
N ILE A 347 3.54 19.70 -6.34
CA ILE A 347 2.65 20.82 -6.02
C ILE A 347 3.13 22.09 -6.72
N THR A 348 4.43 22.39 -6.64
CA THR A 348 5.03 23.59 -7.22
C THR A 348 4.86 23.62 -8.73
N ILE A 349 5.19 22.52 -9.41
CA ILE A 349 5.00 22.37 -10.86
C ILE A 349 3.54 22.59 -11.22
N SER A 350 2.63 21.95 -10.50
CA SER A 350 1.19 22.03 -10.73
C SER A 350 0.65 23.46 -10.61
N ILE A 351 1.09 24.21 -9.59
CA ILE A 351 0.73 25.61 -9.38
C ILE A 351 1.31 26.50 -10.49
N VAL A 352 2.58 26.29 -10.87
CA VAL A 352 3.24 27.05 -11.94
C VAL A 352 2.51 26.87 -13.27
N LEU A 353 2.12 25.64 -13.62
CA LEU A 353 1.35 25.36 -14.84
C LEU A 353 0.03 26.13 -14.88
N ILE A 354 -0.70 26.17 -13.76
CA ILE A 354 -1.97 26.90 -13.65
C ILE A 354 -1.75 28.41 -13.70
N ALA A 355 -0.70 28.92 -13.05
CA ALA A 355 -0.33 30.33 -13.11
C ALA A 355 0.03 30.76 -14.55
N MET A 356 0.76 29.93 -15.29
CA MET A 356 1.05 30.14 -16.71
C MET A 356 -0.22 30.12 -17.56
N GLY A 357 -1.12 29.14 -17.32
CA GLY A 357 -2.42 29.06 -17.94
C GLY A 357 -3.21 30.36 -17.77
N TRP A 358 -3.36 30.80 -16.52
CA TRP A 358 -4.10 32.01 -16.19
C TRP A 358 -3.45 33.30 -16.71
N ARG A 359 -2.11 33.42 -16.67
CA ARG A 359 -1.42 34.58 -17.28
C ARG A 359 -1.75 34.71 -18.76
N LYS A 360 -1.79 33.59 -19.50
CA LYS A 360 -2.20 33.59 -20.90
C LYS A 360 -3.65 34.08 -21.05
N GLU A 361 -4.59 33.56 -20.27
CA GLU A 361 -6.01 33.97 -20.34
C GLU A 361 -6.23 35.48 -20.06
N LYS A 362 -5.33 36.11 -19.29
CA LYS A 362 -5.34 37.58 -19.06
C LYS A 362 -4.73 38.38 -20.22
N GLY A 363 -3.80 37.79 -20.97
CA GLY A 363 -2.99 38.48 -21.99
C GLY A 363 -3.54 38.39 -23.42
N THR A 364 -4.55 37.56 -23.69
CA THR A 364 -5.13 37.36 -25.03
C THR A 364 -5.91 38.57 -25.60
N ASP A 365 -5.75 39.77 -25.01
CA ASP A 365 -6.48 41.01 -25.33
C ASP A 365 -5.53 42.12 -25.92
N ILE A 366 -4.31 41.79 -26.39
CA ILE A 366 -3.37 42.77 -27.00
C ILE A 366 -3.09 42.50 -28.51
N LEU A 367 -3.81 41.58 -29.16
CA LEU A 367 -3.66 41.32 -30.60
C LEU A 367 -5.00 41.26 -31.32
#